data_AF-A0A9P8H8D8-F1
#
_entry.id   AF-A0A9P8H8D8-F1
#
_cell.length_a   1.000
_cell.length_b   1.000
_cell.length_c   1.000
_cell.angle_alpha   90.00
_cell.angle_beta   90.00
_cell.angle_gamma   90.00
#
_symmetry.space_group_name_H-M   'P 1'
#
loop_
_entity.id
_entity.type
_entity.pdbx_description
1 polymer ?
#
loop_
_entity_poly.entity_id
_entity_poly.type
_entity_poly.pdbx_seq_one_letter_code
_entity_poly.pdbx_strand_id
1 'polypeptide(L)'
;MSNIGNVIGGHKANLHNPNTSEKSKQHSLEVIEKELGTEANTGTDAAAHNDDGKDPMRVAAGLKAALHNPNVSDEAKENVSHHLAEITSPSHADAKSTSTASTAPASDTGDGKDPTRVAAGLKAALHNPNVSDDTKEHIQERLDDMN
;
A
#
# COMPACT_ATOMS: atom_id res chain seq x y z
N MET A 1 2.75 -4.29 -26.75
CA MET A 1 2.97 -5.69 -26.34
C MET A 1 1.86 -6.09 -25.38
N SER A 2 1.24 -7.26 -25.55
CA SER A 2 0.32 -7.81 -24.55
C SER A 2 1.08 -8.11 -23.27
N ASN A 3 0.50 -7.81 -22.11
CA ASN A 3 1.13 -8.12 -20.83
C ASN A 3 1.01 -9.63 -20.57
N ILE A 4 2.14 -10.35 -20.58
CA ILE A 4 2.22 -11.81 -20.37
C ILE A 4 1.44 -12.22 -19.11
N GLY A 5 1.50 -11.42 -18.03
CA GLY A 5 0.77 -11.70 -16.79
C GLY A 5 -0.75 -11.72 -16.97
N ASN A 6 -1.29 -10.84 -17.81
CA ASN A 6 -2.72 -10.80 -18.11
C ASN A 6 -3.16 -12.00 -18.97
N VAL A 7 -2.30 -12.44 -19.89
CA VAL A 7 -2.55 -13.61 -20.74
C VAL A 7 -2.58 -14.89 -19.89
N ILE A 8 -1.58 -15.08 -19.03
CA ILE A 8 -1.50 -16.22 -18.11
C ILE A 8 -2.67 -16.19 -17.12
N GLY A 9 -3.00 -15.03 -16.56
CA GLY A 9 -4.16 -14.86 -15.67
C GLY A 9 -5.48 -15.26 -16.33
N GLY A 10 -5.70 -14.88 -17.59
CA GLY A 10 -6.88 -15.26 -18.37
C GLY A 10 -6.98 -16.77 -18.61
N HIS A 11 -5.86 -17.42 -19.00
CA HIS A 11 -5.82 -18.88 -19.15
C HIS A 11 -6.03 -19.61 -17.82
N LYS A 12 -5.52 -19.07 -16.71
CA LYS A 12 -5.74 -19.62 -15.37
C LYS A 12 -7.21 -19.54 -14.95
N ALA A 13 -7.89 -18.42 -15.27
CA ALA A 13 -9.32 -18.28 -15.04
C ALA A 13 -10.15 -19.28 -15.87
N ASN A 14 -9.75 -19.54 -17.11
CA ASN A 14 -10.38 -20.54 -17.97
C ASN A 14 -10.33 -21.96 -17.35
N LEU A 15 -9.22 -22.32 -16.68
CA LEU A 15 -9.10 -23.62 -16.00
C LEU A 15 -10.07 -23.79 -14.83
N HIS A 16 -10.39 -22.71 -14.13
CA HIS A 16 -11.28 -22.73 -12.97
C HIS A 16 -12.76 -22.56 -13.34
N ASN A 17 -13.06 -22.18 -14.58
CA ASN A 17 -14.44 -22.00 -15.03
C ASN A 17 -15.09 -23.37 -15.32
N PRO A 18 -16.12 -23.77 -14.55
CA PRO A 18 -16.77 -25.08 -14.70
C PRO A 18 -17.54 -25.24 -16.03
N ASN A 19 -17.86 -24.13 -16.72
CA ASN A 19 -18.56 -24.14 -18.00
C ASN A 19 -17.64 -24.29 -19.22
N THR A 20 -16.34 -24.52 -19.00
CA THR A 20 -15.36 -24.66 -20.08
C THR A 20 -15.16 -26.12 -20.47
N SER A 21 -14.89 -26.35 -21.75
CA SER A 21 -14.63 -27.69 -22.27
C SER A 21 -13.23 -28.18 -21.88
N GLU A 22 -13.09 -29.49 -21.70
CA GLU A 22 -11.79 -30.12 -21.37
C GLU A 22 -10.70 -29.81 -22.40
N LYS A 23 -11.03 -29.77 -23.70
CA LYS A 23 -10.09 -29.36 -24.75
C LYS A 23 -9.58 -27.92 -24.56
N SER A 24 -10.45 -27.01 -24.13
CA SER A 24 -10.09 -25.60 -23.86
C SER A 24 -9.15 -25.49 -22.67
N LYS A 25 -9.38 -26.29 -21.63
CA LYS A 25 -8.51 -26.37 -20.46
C LYS A 25 -7.13 -26.92 -20.82
N GLN A 26 -7.06 -28.00 -21.57
CA GLN A 26 -5.79 -28.58 -22.05
C GLN A 26 -4.97 -27.56 -22.84
N HIS A 27 -5.59 -26.86 -23.78
CA HIS A 27 -4.91 -25.80 -24.54
C HIS A 27 -4.45 -24.64 -23.63
N SER A 28 -5.25 -24.27 -22.63
CA SER A 28 -4.86 -23.22 -21.67
C SER A 28 -3.68 -23.63 -20.80
N LEU A 29 -3.57 -24.91 -20.44
CA LEU A 29 -2.41 -25.45 -19.74
C LEU A 29 -1.16 -25.39 -20.62
N GLU A 30 -1.26 -25.84 -21.88
CA GLU A 30 -0.12 -25.82 -22.81
C GLU A 30 0.41 -24.40 -23.05
N VAL A 31 -0.49 -23.41 -23.19
CA VAL A 31 -0.09 -22.00 -23.33
C VAL A 31 0.58 -21.49 -22.05
N ILE A 32 0.03 -21.80 -20.87
CA ILE A 32 0.66 -21.42 -19.60
C ILE A 32 2.04 -22.05 -19.49
N GLU A 33 2.19 -23.33 -19.80
CA GLU A 33 3.48 -24.04 -19.74
C GLU A 33 4.51 -23.44 -20.70
N LYS A 34 4.09 -23.13 -21.92
CA LYS A 34 4.95 -22.53 -22.94
C LYS A 34 5.39 -21.10 -22.59
N GLU A 35 4.47 -20.29 -22.07
CA GLU A 35 4.71 -18.87 -21.75
C GLU A 35 5.39 -18.69 -20.38
N LEU A 36 5.19 -19.63 -19.44
CA LEU A 36 5.70 -19.57 -18.06
C LEU A 36 6.99 -20.37 -17.84
N GLY A 37 7.40 -21.21 -18.81
CA GLY A 37 8.72 -21.83 -18.91
C GLY A 37 9.47 -22.08 -17.60
N THR A 38 9.19 -23.21 -16.95
CA THR A 38 10.04 -23.83 -15.90
C THR A 38 10.31 -23.09 -14.58
N GLU A 39 9.66 -21.99 -14.21
CA GLU A 39 9.87 -21.41 -12.86
C GLU A 39 8.61 -20.68 -12.35
N ALA A 40 7.63 -21.41 -11.81
CA ALA A 40 6.63 -20.83 -10.90
C ALA A 40 5.87 -21.93 -10.15
N ASN A 41 6.59 -22.50 -9.19
CA ASN A 41 6.01 -23.17 -8.03
C ASN A 41 4.83 -22.33 -7.48
N THR A 42 3.69 -23.00 -7.26
CA THR A 42 2.59 -22.63 -6.35
C THR A 42 2.19 -21.15 -6.31
N GLY A 43 1.22 -20.78 -7.16
CA GLY A 43 0.44 -19.55 -7.02
C GLY A 43 -1.01 -19.83 -6.61
N THR A 44 -1.22 -20.82 -5.72
CA THR A 44 -2.50 -21.15 -5.07
C THR A 44 -2.51 -20.81 -3.58
N ASP A 45 -1.47 -20.16 -3.07
CA ASP A 45 -1.47 -19.68 -1.71
C ASP A 45 -2.04 -18.27 -1.70
N ALA A 46 -3.20 -18.17 -1.06
CA ALA A 46 -3.82 -16.94 -0.64
C ALA A 46 -2.77 -15.94 -0.15
N ALA A 47 -2.81 -14.72 -0.69
CA ALA A 47 -2.32 -13.53 -0.02
C ALA A 47 -1.00 -13.71 0.77
N ALA A 48 0.06 -14.19 0.12
CA ALA A 48 1.43 -13.83 0.53
C ALA A 48 1.63 -12.36 0.18
N HIS A 49 0.94 -11.53 0.95
CA HIS A 49 1.15 -10.11 1.03
C HIS A 49 2.58 -10.02 1.55
N ASN A 50 3.57 -9.75 0.68
CA ASN A 50 4.96 -9.66 1.09
C ASN A 50 5.05 -8.73 2.31
N ASP A 51 5.37 -9.27 3.49
CA ASP A 51 5.53 -8.50 4.74
C ASP A 51 6.78 -7.63 4.70
N ASP A 52 7.61 -7.78 3.67
CA ASP A 52 8.86 -7.05 3.44
C ASP A 52 8.68 -5.52 3.32
N GLY A 53 7.44 -5.01 3.24
CA GLY A 53 7.14 -3.58 3.22
C GLY A 53 5.96 -3.14 4.09
N LYS A 54 5.42 -4.03 4.95
CA LYS A 54 4.29 -3.68 5.81
C LYS A 54 4.79 -3.12 7.13
N ASP A 55 4.28 -1.95 7.50
CA ASP A 55 4.54 -1.36 8.81
C ASP A 55 3.91 -2.27 9.88
N PRO A 56 4.71 -2.87 10.79
CA PRO A 56 4.21 -3.78 11.81
C PRO A 56 3.16 -3.12 12.70
N MET A 57 3.22 -1.79 12.90
CA MET A 57 2.19 -1.07 13.64
C MET A 57 0.85 -1.05 12.92
N ARG A 58 0.84 -0.91 11.58
CA ARG A 58 -0.38 -0.95 10.78
C ARG A 58 -1.01 -2.34 10.77
N VAL A 59 -0.18 -3.38 10.68
CA VAL A 59 -0.64 -4.78 10.73
C VAL A 59 -1.23 -5.08 12.11
N ALA A 60 -0.54 -4.70 13.18
CA ALA A 60 -1.03 -4.84 14.55
C ALA A 60 -2.36 -4.08 14.78
N ALA A 61 -2.51 -2.87 14.22
CA ALA A 61 -3.76 -2.11 14.29
C ALA A 61 -4.91 -2.82 13.57
N GLY A 62 -4.67 -3.39 12.39
CA GLY A 62 -5.66 -4.17 11.64
C GLY A 62 -6.09 -5.44 12.38
N LEU A 63 -5.14 -6.19 12.94
CA LEU A 63 -5.42 -7.37 13.76
C LEU A 63 -6.22 -7.00 15.02
N LYS A 64 -5.87 -5.89 15.68
CA LYS A 64 -6.65 -5.38 16.83
C LYS A 64 -8.08 -5.01 16.45
N ALA A 65 -8.30 -4.43 15.27
CA ALA A 65 -9.65 -4.14 14.77
C ALA A 65 -10.44 -5.42 14.50
N ALA A 66 -9.80 -6.45 13.95
CA ALA A 66 -10.43 -7.75 13.71
C ALA A 66 -10.90 -8.43 15.00
N LEU A 67 -10.15 -8.30 16.12
CA LEU A 67 -10.58 -8.82 17.42
C LEU A 67 -11.88 -8.21 17.95
N HIS A 68 -12.13 -6.93 17.63
CA HIS A 68 -13.32 -6.20 18.09
C HIS A 68 -14.50 -6.31 17.11
N ASN A 69 -14.28 -6.91 15.94
CA ASN A 69 -15.31 -7.03 14.93
C ASN A 69 -16.27 -8.20 15.28
N PRO A 70 -17.57 -7.95 15.50
CA PRO A 70 -18.53 -9.00 15.83
C PRO A 70 -18.77 -10.00 14.68
N ASN A 71 -18.38 -9.66 13.44
CA ASN A 71 -18.51 -10.53 12.28
C ASN A 71 -17.35 -11.53 12.12
N VAL A 72 -16.37 -11.52 13.04
CA VAL A 72 -15.24 -12.45 13.04
C VAL A 72 -15.55 -13.62 13.96
N SER A 73 -15.29 -14.85 13.49
CA SER A 73 -15.48 -16.07 14.28
C SER A 73 -14.48 -16.16 15.43
N ASP A 74 -14.83 -16.91 16.47
CA ASP A 74 -13.98 -17.02 17.66
C ASP A 74 -12.65 -17.75 17.37
N GLU A 75 -12.68 -18.76 16.49
CA GLU A 75 -11.47 -19.43 15.97
C GLU A 75 -10.55 -18.44 15.22
N ALA A 76 -11.13 -17.54 14.41
CA ALA A 76 -10.36 -16.52 13.71
C ALA A 76 -9.79 -15.48 14.69
N LYS A 77 -10.53 -15.12 15.75
CA LYS A 77 -10.02 -14.20 16.79
C LYS A 77 -8.83 -14.78 17.54
N GLU A 78 -8.85 -16.08 17.85
CA GLU A 78 -7.72 -16.75 18.51
C GLU A 78 -6.45 -16.66 17.65
N ASN A 79 -6.56 -16.97 16.36
CA ASN A 79 -5.44 -16.87 15.42
C ASN A 79 -4.94 -15.42 15.28
N VAL A 80 -5.86 -14.46 15.15
CA VAL A 80 -5.54 -13.02 15.09
C VAL A 80 -4.82 -12.56 16.36
N SER A 81 -5.24 -13.06 17.53
CA SER A 81 -4.61 -12.75 18.81
C SER A 81 -3.17 -13.28 18.88
N HIS A 82 -2.94 -14.49 18.40
CA HIS A 82 -1.60 -15.08 18.35
C HIS A 82 -0.67 -14.29 17.42
N HIS A 83 -1.11 -13.98 16.20
CA HIS A 83 -0.35 -13.15 15.26
C HIS A 83 -0.10 -11.73 15.79
N LEU A 84 -1.05 -11.14 16.51
CA LEU A 84 -0.88 -9.82 17.12
C LEU A 84 0.22 -9.85 18.19
N ALA A 85 0.28 -10.90 19.01
CA ALA A 85 1.30 -11.11 20.03
C ALA A 85 2.70 -11.32 19.42
N GLU A 86 2.77 -12.03 18.29
CA GLU A 86 4.01 -12.26 17.54
C GLU A 86 4.56 -10.95 16.94
N ILE A 87 3.71 -10.16 16.28
CA ILE A 87 4.13 -8.91 15.61
C ILE A 87 4.47 -7.81 16.63
N THR A 88 3.82 -7.78 17.80
CA THR A 88 4.14 -6.80 18.85
C THR A 88 5.35 -7.20 19.70
N SER A 89 5.88 -8.42 19.54
CA SER A 89 7.06 -8.87 20.27
C SER A 89 8.34 -8.28 19.65
N PRO A 90 9.28 -7.71 20.44
CA PRO A 90 10.30 -6.79 19.96
C PRO A 90 11.56 -7.51 19.45
N SER A 91 11.45 -8.42 18.47
CA SER A 91 12.62 -9.16 17.94
C SER A 91 13.07 -8.77 16.52
N HIS A 92 12.46 -7.78 15.87
CA HIS A 92 12.92 -7.27 14.57
C HIS A 92 12.95 -5.75 14.53
N ALA A 93 13.83 -5.17 15.35
CA ALA A 93 14.22 -3.77 15.26
C ALA A 93 15.62 -3.65 14.62
N ASP A 94 15.86 -4.21 13.43
CA ASP A 94 17.08 -3.94 12.67
C ASP A 94 16.97 -4.51 11.24
N ALA A 95 16.50 -3.71 10.28
CA ALA A 95 16.95 -3.73 8.88
C ALA A 95 16.08 -2.81 8.00
N LYS A 96 16.59 -1.60 7.76
CA LYS A 96 16.70 -0.97 6.43
C LYS A 96 15.50 -1.17 5.47
N SER A 97 14.66 -0.15 5.36
CA SER A 97 14.02 0.19 4.08
C SER A 97 14.15 1.68 3.80
N THR A 98 15.30 2.00 3.22
CA THR A 98 15.57 3.27 2.55
C THR A 98 15.08 3.14 1.12
N SER A 99 14.04 3.93 0.79
CA SER A 99 13.71 4.44 -0.54
C SER A 99 13.18 3.45 -1.60
N THR A 100 11.93 3.65 -2.07
CA THR A 100 11.66 4.39 -3.32
C THR A 100 10.17 4.41 -3.71
N ALA A 101 9.72 5.61 -4.07
CA ALA A 101 8.60 5.97 -4.95
C ALA A 101 7.15 5.86 -4.44
N SER A 102 6.55 7.06 -4.34
CA SER A 102 5.16 7.36 -4.66
C SER A 102 4.11 7.08 -3.58
N THR A 103 3.96 8.01 -2.65
CA THR A 103 2.72 8.79 -2.44
C THR A 103 3.07 9.86 -1.41
N ALA A 104 2.68 11.10 -1.66
CA ALA A 104 2.85 12.19 -0.70
C ALA A 104 2.17 11.82 0.63
N PRO A 105 2.88 11.95 1.76
CA PRO A 105 2.29 12.74 2.83
C PRO A 105 3.29 13.67 3.54
N ALA A 106 2.76 14.82 3.89
CA ALA A 106 3.07 15.66 5.04
C ALA A 106 4.38 15.41 5.81
N SER A 107 5.29 16.37 5.65
CA SER A 107 6.06 17.03 6.72
C SER A 107 6.69 16.13 7.79
N ASP A 108 7.86 15.57 7.44
CA ASP A 108 8.88 15.18 8.40
C ASP A 108 9.54 16.43 9.00
N THR A 109 9.73 16.37 10.32
CA THR A 109 10.28 17.43 11.15
C THR A 109 11.80 17.41 11.01
N GLY A 110 12.31 18.21 10.08
CA GLY A 110 13.70 18.65 10.04
C GLY A 110 13.75 20.17 10.15
N ASP A 111 14.16 20.66 11.31
CA ASP A 111 14.46 22.06 11.60
C ASP A 111 15.44 22.63 10.56
N GLY A 112 14.97 23.66 9.85
CA GLY A 112 15.66 24.25 8.70
C GLY A 112 14.71 24.72 7.60
N LYS A 113 13.49 25.16 7.94
CA LYS A 113 12.66 25.84 6.93
C LYS A 113 13.33 27.17 6.64
N ASP A 114 13.96 27.29 5.47
CA ASP A 114 14.49 28.56 4.98
C ASP A 114 13.37 29.61 5.02
N PRO A 115 13.47 30.67 5.83
CA PRO A 115 12.40 31.65 5.99
C PRO A 115 12.03 32.29 4.65
N THR A 116 13.01 32.43 3.75
CA THR A 116 12.82 32.88 2.37
C THR A 116 11.92 31.95 1.55
N ARG A 117 12.06 30.63 1.71
CA ARG A 117 11.22 29.64 1.01
C ARG A 117 9.79 29.64 1.57
N VAL A 118 9.65 29.82 2.88
CA VAL A 118 8.33 29.94 3.53
C VAL A 118 7.62 31.21 3.09
N ALA A 119 8.30 32.36 3.12
CA ALA A 119 7.75 33.63 2.65
C ALA A 119 7.37 33.58 1.16
N ALA A 120 8.18 32.93 0.32
CA ALA A 120 7.85 32.73 -1.09
C ALA A 120 6.57 31.89 -1.29
N GLY A 121 6.38 30.84 -0.49
CA GLY A 121 5.17 30.02 -0.53
C GLY A 121 3.92 30.78 -0.07
N LEU A 122 4.04 31.55 1.01
CA LEU A 122 2.99 32.42 1.53
C LEU A 122 2.59 33.49 0.49
N LYS A 123 3.58 34.11 -0.17
CA LYS A 123 3.32 35.09 -1.24
C LYS A 123 2.65 34.47 -2.46
N ALA A 124 3.00 33.24 -2.83
CA ALA A 124 2.32 32.52 -3.90
C ALA A 124 0.85 32.22 -3.56
N ALA A 125 0.57 31.89 -2.29
CA ALA A 125 -0.79 31.65 -1.81
C ALA A 125 -1.67 32.91 -1.81
N LEU A 126 -1.11 34.10 -1.54
CA LEU A 126 -1.85 35.38 -1.66
C LEU A 126 -2.37 35.66 -3.08
N HIS A 127 -1.62 35.25 -4.10
CA HIS A 127 -2.00 35.44 -5.50
C HIS A 127 -2.88 34.31 -6.06
N ASN A 128 -3.11 33.25 -5.29
CA ASN A 128 -3.94 32.14 -5.73
C ASN A 128 -5.44 32.50 -5.58
N PRO A 129 -6.22 32.53 -6.68
CA PRO A 129 -7.65 32.87 -6.63
C PRO A 129 -8.50 31.83 -5.89
N ASN A 130 -7.97 30.62 -5.64
CA ASN A 130 -8.66 29.57 -4.91
C ASN A 130 -8.49 29.66 -3.39
N VAL A 131 -7.73 30.64 -2.89
CA VAL A 131 -7.52 30.87 -1.46
C VAL A 131 -8.55 31.91 -0.97
N SER A 132 -9.20 31.62 0.17
CA SER A 132 -10.19 32.53 0.77
C SER A 132 -9.54 33.80 1.34
N ASP A 133 -10.31 34.87 1.45
CA ASP A 133 -9.80 36.15 1.94
C ASP A 133 -9.36 36.08 3.41
N ASP A 134 -10.09 35.37 4.28
CA ASP A 134 -9.67 35.10 5.67
C ASP A 134 -8.30 34.39 5.74
N THR A 135 -8.05 33.46 4.81
CA THR A 135 -6.76 32.75 4.73
C THR A 135 -5.66 33.68 4.22
N LYS A 136 -5.97 34.57 3.26
CA LYS A 136 -5.01 35.56 2.77
C LYS A 136 -4.60 36.54 3.87
N GLU A 137 -5.53 36.97 4.71
CA GLU A 137 -5.24 37.86 5.85
C GLU A 137 -4.23 37.21 6.82
N HIS A 138 -4.46 35.95 7.21
CA HIS A 138 -3.52 35.21 8.06
C HIS A 138 -2.16 34.97 7.39
N ILE A 139 -2.15 34.70 6.09
CA ILE A 139 -0.92 34.55 5.31
C ILE A 139 -0.13 35.86 5.30
N GLN A 140 -0.82 37.00 5.20
CA GLN A 140 -0.21 38.32 5.18
C GLN A 140 0.37 38.69 6.55
N GLU A 141 -0.37 38.49 7.64
CA GLU A 141 0.12 38.69 9.01
C GLU A 141 1.39 37.85 9.27
N ARG A 142 1.37 36.58 8.81
CA ARG A 142 2.52 35.70 8.94
C ARG A 142 3.72 36.10 8.08
N LEU A 143 3.49 36.78 6.96
CA LEU A 143 4.55 37.31 6.09
C LEU A 143 5.20 38.55 6.72
N ASP A 144 4.40 39.41 7.34
CA ASP A 144 4.85 40.62 8.05
C ASP A 144 5.70 40.26 9.28
N ASP A 145 5.32 39.21 10.03
CA ASP A 145 6.11 38.65 11.14
C ASP A 145 7.49 38.11 10.73
N MET A 146 7.67 37.77 9.45
CA MET A 146 8.87 37.11 8.93
C MET A 146 9.87 38.06 8.25
N ASN A 147 9.52 39.34 8.11
CA ASN A 147 10.28 40.33 7.34
C ASN A 147 10.96 41.38 8.22
#